data_AF-A0A2A2WJX8-F1
#
_entry.id   AF-A0A2A2WJX8-F1
#
_cell.length_a   1.000
_cell.length_b   1.000
_cell.length_c   1.000
_cell.angle_alpha   90.00
_cell.angle_beta   90.00
_cell.angle_gamma   90.00
#
_symmetry.space_group_name_H-M   'P 1'
#
loop_
_entity.id
_entity.type
_entity.pdbx_description
1 polymer ?
#
loop_
_entity_poly.entity_id
_entity_poly.type
_entity_poly.pdbx_seq_one_letter_code
_entity_poly.pdbx_strand_id
1 'polypeptide(L)'
;MARRWLMICPKRTDDRGNPLPPSESELNTIRNCPIRLEQIRLRLSDVSWWMRLMNQRVAQRANREDGSGGRFFEDRFKGIPVIDDESVLACAVYVDLNWIRACMAETLELSDHTSAQRRIEAITAETQAPASNPTSAPDDPSEAADRCVRPLADSFLAPVDLNEAIELPGPQPSPCDTRCSDKGFLPISAAEYLELLDWSARQSAAGKPGRTPDNLPPILIRLGLSPTVWLELVANFDDLFTTMAGLPENIDQRRGKQTGRRFHVQKRTRELFAQAA
;
A
#
# COMPACT_ATOMS: atom_id res chain seq x y z
N MET A 1 -0.25 -6.32 -23.40
CA MET A 1 -0.34 -4.83 -23.32
C MET A 1 -1.63 -4.28 -23.94
N ALA A 2 -1.85 -4.42 -25.26
CA ALA A 2 -3.05 -3.85 -25.93
C ALA A 2 -4.38 -4.26 -25.29
N ARG A 3 -4.53 -5.55 -24.93
CA ARG A 3 -5.70 -6.05 -24.18
C ARG A 3 -5.90 -5.31 -22.86
N ARG A 4 -4.85 -5.21 -22.02
CA ARG A 4 -4.91 -4.49 -20.72
C ARG A 4 -5.36 -3.04 -20.91
N TRP A 5 -4.79 -2.34 -21.91
CA TRP A 5 -5.21 -0.97 -22.22
C TRP A 5 -6.69 -0.88 -22.59
N LEU A 6 -7.20 -1.78 -23.43
CA LEU A 6 -8.60 -1.77 -23.84
C LEU A 6 -9.55 -2.22 -22.72
N MET A 7 -9.10 -2.97 -21.73
CA MET A 7 -9.89 -3.26 -20.53
C MET A 7 -9.94 -2.06 -19.56
N ILE A 8 -8.93 -1.20 -19.56
CA ILE A 8 -8.90 0.02 -18.73
C ILE A 8 -9.59 1.20 -19.45
N CYS A 9 -9.38 1.33 -20.75
CA CYS A 9 -9.93 2.37 -21.61
C CYS A 9 -10.77 1.70 -22.72
N PRO A 10 -11.95 1.15 -22.38
CA PRO A 10 -12.75 0.40 -23.34
C PRO A 10 -13.32 1.28 -24.43
N LYS A 11 -13.42 0.70 -25.64
CA LYS A 11 -14.22 1.25 -26.73
C LYS A 11 -15.68 0.81 -26.66
N ARG A 12 -15.91 -0.36 -26.06
CA ARG A 12 -17.22 -1.01 -25.95
C ARG A 12 -17.44 -1.39 -24.49
N THR A 13 -18.60 -1.03 -23.97
CA THR A 13 -19.05 -1.37 -22.63
C THR A 13 -20.38 -2.09 -22.69
N ASP A 14 -20.69 -2.89 -21.69
CA ASP A 14 -22.04 -3.44 -21.49
C ASP A 14 -23.01 -2.37 -20.94
N ASP A 15 -24.27 -2.76 -20.75
CA ASP A 15 -25.33 -1.87 -20.21
C ASP A 15 -25.04 -1.40 -18.77
N ARG A 16 -24.14 -2.08 -18.06
CA ARG A 16 -23.69 -1.75 -16.70
C ARG A 16 -22.43 -0.88 -16.71
N GLY A 17 -21.87 -0.56 -17.88
CA GLY A 17 -20.65 0.22 -18.06
C GLY A 17 -19.35 -0.57 -17.89
N ASN A 18 -19.40 -1.90 -17.81
CA ASN A 18 -18.21 -2.75 -17.72
C ASN A 18 -17.55 -2.91 -19.10
N PRO A 19 -16.21 -2.97 -19.17
CA PRO A 19 -15.48 -3.16 -20.41
C PRO A 19 -15.76 -4.54 -21.02
N LEU A 20 -16.15 -4.58 -22.31
CA LEU A 20 -16.28 -5.83 -23.05
C LEU A 20 -14.91 -6.32 -23.54
N PRO A 21 -14.69 -7.65 -23.65
CA PRO A 21 -13.46 -8.19 -24.20
C PRO A 21 -13.18 -7.64 -25.62
N PRO A 22 -11.96 -7.14 -25.88
CA PRO A 22 -11.64 -6.53 -27.16
C PRO A 22 -11.58 -7.58 -28.27
N SER A 23 -12.06 -7.21 -29.46
CA SER A 23 -11.95 -8.04 -30.66
C SER A 23 -10.51 -8.05 -31.20
N GLU A 24 -10.20 -9.01 -32.05
CA GLU A 24 -8.88 -9.10 -32.67
C GLU A 24 -8.56 -7.88 -33.54
N SER A 25 -9.57 -7.31 -34.22
CA SER A 25 -9.43 -6.07 -34.99
C SER A 25 -9.11 -4.85 -34.11
N GLU A 26 -9.72 -4.75 -32.92
CA GLU A 26 -9.43 -3.69 -31.95
C GLU A 26 -8.00 -3.81 -31.41
N LEU A 27 -7.55 -5.04 -31.12
CA LEU A 27 -6.18 -5.32 -30.68
C LEU A 27 -5.17 -4.96 -31.77
N ASN A 28 -5.43 -5.34 -33.02
CA ASN A 28 -4.54 -5.10 -34.15
C ASN A 28 -4.40 -3.62 -34.49
N THR A 29 -5.42 -2.80 -34.20
CA THR A 29 -5.31 -1.33 -34.30
C THR A 29 -4.20 -0.75 -33.41
N ILE A 30 -3.87 -1.42 -32.29
CA ILE A 30 -2.78 -1.02 -31.39
C ILE A 30 -1.49 -1.76 -31.78
N ARG A 31 -1.56 -3.08 -31.97
CA ARG A 31 -0.38 -3.92 -32.24
C ARG A 31 0.34 -3.51 -33.53
N ASN A 32 -0.39 -3.13 -34.57
CA ASN A 32 0.16 -2.79 -35.88
C ASN A 32 0.61 -1.33 -36.00
N CYS A 33 0.51 -0.54 -34.91
CA CYS A 33 0.94 0.85 -34.89
C CYS A 33 2.03 1.04 -33.82
N PRO A 34 3.32 0.99 -34.19
CA PRO A 34 4.43 1.08 -33.23
C PRO A 34 4.38 2.32 -32.33
N ILE A 35 4.03 3.47 -32.92
CA ILE A 35 3.91 4.75 -32.19
C ILE A 35 2.85 4.65 -31.09
N ARG A 36 1.68 4.09 -31.42
CA ARG A 36 0.57 3.92 -30.47
C ARG A 36 0.91 2.89 -29.39
N LEU A 37 1.62 1.83 -29.77
CA LEU A 37 2.09 0.79 -28.86
C LEU A 37 3.02 1.40 -27.80
N GLU A 38 4.00 2.19 -28.21
CA GLU A 38 4.94 2.85 -27.31
C GLU A 38 4.25 3.85 -26.37
N GLN A 39 3.35 4.68 -26.92
CA GLN A 39 2.55 5.59 -26.10
C GLN A 39 1.72 4.86 -25.04
N ILE A 40 1.08 3.74 -25.39
CA ILE A 40 0.29 2.95 -24.44
C ILE A 40 1.21 2.31 -23.40
N ARG A 41 2.40 1.85 -23.78
CA ARG A 41 3.39 1.31 -22.85
C ARG A 41 3.76 2.33 -21.78
N LEU A 42 4.12 3.54 -22.21
CA LEU A 42 4.44 4.65 -21.31
C LEU A 42 3.29 4.97 -20.36
N ARG A 43 2.06 5.06 -20.89
CA ARG A 43 0.86 5.35 -20.07
C ARG A 43 0.56 4.26 -19.04
N LEU A 44 0.76 3.00 -19.39
CA LEU A 44 0.55 1.87 -18.47
C LEU A 44 1.61 1.80 -17.37
N SER A 45 2.76 2.44 -17.55
CA SER A 45 3.83 2.53 -16.53
C SER A 45 3.87 3.87 -15.78
N ASP A 46 2.98 4.82 -16.09
CA ASP A 46 2.97 6.16 -15.51
C ASP A 46 1.90 6.27 -14.41
N VAL A 47 2.33 6.49 -13.17
CA VAL A 47 1.45 6.62 -12.00
C VAL A 47 0.47 7.79 -12.16
N SER A 48 0.84 8.85 -12.88
CA SER A 48 -0.02 10.01 -13.13
C SER A 48 -1.18 9.65 -14.05
N TRP A 49 -0.92 8.78 -15.05
CA TRP A 49 -1.97 8.23 -15.90
C TRP A 49 -2.89 7.30 -15.12
N TRP A 50 -2.33 6.48 -14.24
CA TRP A 50 -3.12 5.62 -13.35
C TRP A 50 -4.03 6.46 -12.43
N MET A 51 -3.47 7.45 -11.71
CA MET A 51 -4.23 8.36 -10.85
C MET A 51 -5.32 9.11 -11.62
N ARG A 52 -5.02 9.60 -12.82
CA ARG A 52 -6.00 10.28 -13.67
C ARG A 52 -7.20 9.37 -13.96
N LEU A 53 -6.96 8.13 -14.38
CA LEU A 53 -8.02 7.20 -14.76
C LEU A 53 -8.82 6.72 -13.54
N MET A 54 -8.14 6.46 -12.42
CA MET A 54 -8.78 6.08 -11.16
C MET A 54 -9.69 7.20 -10.66
N ASN A 55 -9.15 8.41 -10.50
CA ASN A 55 -9.91 9.56 -9.98
C ASN A 55 -11.09 9.89 -10.89
N GLN A 56 -10.92 9.84 -12.21
CA GLN A 56 -12.04 10.06 -13.12
C GLN A 56 -13.20 9.09 -12.87
N ARG A 57 -12.93 7.80 -12.70
CA ARG A 57 -13.95 6.79 -12.46
C ARG A 57 -14.65 6.97 -11.12
N VAL A 58 -13.89 7.21 -10.05
CA VAL A 58 -14.44 7.46 -8.71
C VAL A 58 -15.32 8.70 -8.72
N ALA A 59 -14.82 9.81 -9.28
CA ALA A 59 -15.56 11.07 -9.36
C ALA A 59 -16.86 10.92 -10.15
N GLN A 60 -16.84 10.27 -11.31
CA GLN A 60 -18.04 10.06 -12.12
C GLN A 60 -19.08 9.20 -11.43
N ARG A 61 -18.64 8.18 -10.67
CA ARG A 61 -19.54 7.31 -9.91
C ARG A 61 -20.17 8.05 -8.74
N ALA A 62 -19.36 8.68 -7.90
CA ALA A 62 -19.84 9.42 -6.73
C ALA A 62 -20.79 10.56 -7.14
N ASN A 63 -20.42 11.38 -8.13
CA ASN A 63 -21.30 12.43 -8.65
C ASN A 63 -22.65 11.87 -9.15
N ARG A 64 -22.66 10.70 -9.78
CA ARG A 64 -23.90 10.06 -10.24
C ARG A 64 -24.75 9.58 -9.06
N GLU A 65 -24.13 8.96 -8.06
CA GLU A 65 -24.80 8.49 -6.83
C GLU A 65 -25.43 9.68 -6.07
N ASP A 66 -24.74 10.82 -6.02
CA ASP A 66 -25.19 12.04 -5.33
C ASP A 66 -26.06 12.98 -6.19
N GLY A 67 -26.39 12.60 -7.43
CA GLY A 67 -27.13 13.46 -8.37
C GLY A 67 -26.46 14.81 -8.65
N SER A 68 -25.15 14.89 -8.42
CA SER A 68 -24.35 16.11 -8.46
C SER A 68 -23.49 16.17 -9.72
N GLY A 69 -23.03 17.37 -10.07
CA GLY A 69 -22.10 17.59 -11.18
C GLY A 69 -20.86 18.36 -10.75
N GLY A 70 -19.82 18.33 -11.57
CA GLY A 70 -18.62 19.13 -11.35
C GLY A 70 -17.46 18.39 -10.68
N ARG A 71 -16.64 19.15 -9.94
CA ARG A 71 -15.35 18.71 -9.43
C ARG A 71 -15.53 17.91 -8.12
N PHE A 72 -15.14 16.64 -8.13
CA PHE A 72 -15.19 15.78 -6.94
C PHE A 72 -13.90 15.85 -6.09
N PHE A 73 -12.73 15.87 -6.74
CA PHE A 73 -11.43 15.94 -6.05
C PHE A 73 -10.88 17.37 -6.00
N GLU A 74 -10.31 17.76 -4.86
CA GLU A 74 -9.84 19.13 -4.61
C GLU A 74 -8.73 19.60 -5.54
N ASP A 75 -7.66 18.81 -5.76
CA ASP A 75 -6.48 19.25 -6.49
C ASP A 75 -5.59 18.12 -7.05
N ARG A 76 -4.36 18.44 -7.44
CA ARG A 76 -3.36 17.46 -7.91
C ARG A 76 -3.01 16.49 -6.77
N PHE A 77 -2.80 15.23 -7.12
CA PHE A 77 -2.28 14.26 -6.15
C PHE A 77 -0.84 14.60 -5.74
N LYS A 78 -0.52 14.35 -4.47
CA LYS A 78 0.85 14.43 -3.95
C LYS A 78 1.48 13.04 -4.04
N GLY A 79 2.70 12.97 -4.56
CA GLY A 79 3.50 11.75 -4.56
C GLY A 79 4.88 12.08 -4.05
N ILE A 80 5.21 11.61 -2.85
CA ILE A 80 6.55 11.76 -2.26
C ILE A 80 7.26 10.40 -2.27
N PRO A 81 8.52 10.34 -2.72
CA PRO A 81 9.32 9.15 -2.56
C PRO A 81 9.62 8.93 -1.07
N VAL A 82 9.40 7.71 -0.60
CA VAL A 82 9.85 7.22 0.71
C VAL A 82 11.12 6.42 0.47
N ILE A 83 12.21 6.77 1.14
CA ILE A 83 13.56 6.41 0.68
C ILE A 83 14.38 5.51 1.61
N ASP A 84 13.87 5.23 2.81
CA ASP A 84 14.48 4.37 3.83
C ASP A 84 13.41 3.63 4.64
N ASP A 85 13.84 2.60 5.37
CA ASP A 85 12.98 1.66 6.07
C ASP A 85 12.20 2.34 7.21
N GLU A 86 12.84 3.28 7.92
CA GLU A 86 12.22 4.07 8.99
C GLU A 86 11.00 4.81 8.48
N SER A 87 11.15 5.48 7.33
CA SER A 87 10.06 6.26 6.75
C SER A 87 9.03 5.38 6.05
N VAL A 88 9.41 4.22 5.51
CA VAL A 88 8.45 3.23 4.98
C VAL A 88 7.58 2.69 6.12
N LEU A 89 8.21 2.31 7.24
CA LEU A 89 7.52 1.82 8.42
C LEU A 89 6.59 2.89 9.01
N ALA A 90 7.08 4.11 9.21
CA ALA A 90 6.29 5.22 9.72
C ALA A 90 5.12 5.57 8.78
N CYS A 91 5.33 5.56 7.46
CA CYS A 91 4.28 5.81 6.47
C CYS A 91 3.17 4.74 6.54
N ALA A 92 3.55 3.47 6.59
CA ALA A 92 2.59 2.37 6.67
C ALA A 92 1.73 2.47 7.94
N VAL A 93 2.37 2.69 9.09
CA VAL A 93 1.66 2.86 10.38
C VAL A 93 0.81 4.13 10.39
N TYR A 94 1.30 5.25 9.85
CA TYR A 94 0.54 6.50 9.72
C TYR A 94 -0.77 6.30 8.95
N VAL A 95 -0.73 5.55 7.85
CA VAL A 95 -1.90 5.24 7.02
C VAL A 95 -2.86 4.30 7.74
N ASP A 96 -2.35 3.23 8.34
CA ASP A 96 -3.18 2.23 9.03
C ASP A 96 -3.82 2.77 10.32
N LEU A 97 -3.22 3.77 10.96
CA LEU A 97 -3.81 4.46 12.12
C LEU A 97 -4.77 5.60 11.75
N ASN A 98 -5.00 5.86 10.45
CA ASN A 98 -5.83 6.99 10.02
C ASN A 98 -7.27 6.93 10.57
N TRP A 99 -7.88 5.74 10.64
CA TRP A 99 -9.23 5.56 11.21
C TRP A 99 -9.32 5.88 12.70
N ILE A 100 -8.32 5.45 13.46
CA ILE A 100 -8.21 5.78 14.89
C ILE A 100 -7.95 7.27 15.08
N ARG A 101 -7.05 7.86 14.29
CA ARG A 101 -6.73 9.29 14.32
C ARG A 101 -7.93 10.17 13.96
N ALA A 102 -8.78 9.71 13.04
CA ALA A 102 -10.03 10.38 12.69
C ALA A 102 -11.16 10.17 13.72
N CYS A 103 -10.90 9.46 14.83
CA CYS A 103 -11.89 9.08 15.84
C CYS A 103 -13.06 8.26 15.26
N MET A 104 -12.84 7.56 14.14
CA MET A 104 -13.84 6.70 13.50
C MET A 104 -13.75 5.25 13.96
N ALA A 105 -12.63 4.86 14.59
CA ALA A 105 -12.41 3.54 15.16
C ALA A 105 -11.74 3.64 16.54
N GLU A 106 -12.10 2.74 17.45
CA GLU A 106 -11.44 2.67 18.75
C GLU A 106 -10.22 1.75 18.77
N THR A 107 -10.25 0.70 17.95
CA THR A 107 -9.23 -0.34 17.85
C THR A 107 -8.92 -0.65 16.37
N LEU A 108 -7.91 -1.48 16.14
CA LEU A 108 -7.47 -1.84 14.78
C LEU A 108 -8.48 -2.72 14.05
N GLU A 109 -9.16 -3.58 14.79
CA GLU A 109 -10.21 -4.47 14.30
C GLU A 109 -11.43 -3.69 13.82
N LEU A 110 -11.69 -2.52 14.41
CA LEU A 110 -12.82 -1.64 14.05
C LEU A 110 -12.48 -0.63 12.95
N SER A 111 -11.30 -0.75 12.32
CA SER A 111 -10.83 0.19 11.30
C SER A 111 -11.16 -0.32 9.88
N ASP A 112 -12.43 -0.26 9.48
CA ASP A 112 -13.04 -0.91 8.30
C ASP A 112 -12.36 -0.71 6.94
N HIS A 113 -11.53 0.32 6.81
CA HIS A 113 -10.90 0.66 5.53
C HIS A 113 -9.37 0.81 5.66
N THR A 114 -8.74 0.03 6.54
CA THR A 114 -7.28 0.00 6.71
C THR A 114 -6.69 -1.34 6.28
N SER A 115 -5.39 -1.33 5.96
CA SER A 115 -4.68 -2.55 5.62
C SER A 115 -4.44 -3.43 6.85
N ALA A 116 -4.26 -2.80 8.02
CA ALA A 116 -4.17 -3.47 9.31
C ALA A 116 -5.38 -4.37 9.60
N GLN A 117 -6.61 -3.87 9.43
CA GLN A 117 -7.81 -4.69 9.67
C GLN A 117 -7.84 -5.92 8.76
N ARG A 118 -7.58 -5.76 7.45
CA ARG A 118 -7.58 -6.88 6.50
C ARG A 118 -6.54 -7.95 6.86
N ARG A 119 -5.37 -7.53 7.35
CA ARG A 119 -4.33 -8.45 7.85
C ARG A 119 -4.80 -9.20 9.10
N ILE A 120 -5.44 -8.52 10.04
CA ILE A 120 -5.99 -9.14 11.25
C ILE A 120 -7.07 -10.17 10.88
N GLU A 121 -7.97 -9.84 9.96
CA GLU A 121 -8.99 -10.76 9.46
C GLU A 121 -8.37 -12.01 8.82
N ALA A 122 -7.33 -11.84 8.01
CA ALA A 122 -6.61 -12.94 7.38
C ALA A 122 -5.96 -13.87 8.42
N ILE A 123 -5.21 -13.32 9.38
CA ILE A 123 -4.56 -14.09 10.45
C ILE A 123 -5.60 -14.82 11.32
N THR A 124 -6.72 -14.15 11.61
CA THR A 124 -7.82 -14.72 12.39
C THR A 124 -8.46 -15.90 11.64
N ALA A 125 -8.71 -15.75 10.35
CA ALA A 125 -9.26 -16.80 9.51
C ALA A 125 -8.32 -18.01 9.40
N GLU A 126 -7.01 -17.78 9.27
CA GLU A 126 -6.01 -18.85 9.27
C GLU A 126 -5.95 -19.59 10.61
N THR A 127 -6.03 -18.87 11.73
CA THR A 127 -6.00 -19.46 13.08
C THR A 127 -7.27 -20.28 13.36
N GLN A 128 -8.41 -19.86 12.82
CA GLN A 128 -9.71 -20.53 12.98
C GLN A 128 -9.93 -21.67 11.97
N ALA A 129 -9.11 -21.78 10.92
CA ALA A 129 -9.20 -22.88 9.98
C ALA A 129 -8.84 -24.19 10.70
N PRO A 130 -9.70 -25.24 10.64
CA PRO A 130 -9.39 -26.51 11.27
C PRO A 130 -8.11 -27.07 10.65
N ALA A 131 -7.15 -27.48 11.49
CA ALA A 131 -5.94 -28.16 11.06
C ALA A 131 -6.33 -29.36 10.18
N SER A 132 -6.18 -29.23 8.86
CA SER A 132 -6.41 -30.33 7.94
C SER A 132 -5.37 -31.40 8.24
N ASN A 133 -5.80 -32.51 8.82
CA ASN A 133 -4.96 -33.71 9.00
C ASN A 133 -4.29 -34.06 7.66
N PRO A 134 -2.97 -34.31 7.62
CA PRO A 134 -2.26 -34.67 6.39
C PRO A 134 -2.45 -36.16 6.04
N THR A 135 -3.67 -36.69 6.12
CA THR A 135 -3.92 -38.12 5.87
C THR A 135 -5.19 -38.34 5.06
N SER A 136 -5.14 -37.89 3.81
CA SER A 136 -5.77 -38.58 2.68
C SER A 136 -5.24 -37.91 1.42
N ALA A 137 -4.41 -38.64 0.67
CA ALA A 137 -4.04 -38.24 -0.68
C ALA A 137 -5.34 -38.08 -1.50
N PRO A 138 -5.48 -37.03 -2.31
CA PRO A 138 -6.65 -36.89 -3.16
C PRO A 138 -6.59 -37.93 -4.29
N ASP A 139 -7.64 -38.71 -4.43
CA ASP A 139 -7.81 -39.70 -5.51
C ASP A 139 -8.07 -39.05 -6.89
N ASP A 140 -8.16 -37.71 -6.97
CA ASP A 140 -8.55 -37.00 -8.18
C ASP A 140 -7.63 -35.80 -8.50
N PRO A 141 -6.93 -35.78 -9.66
CA PRO A 141 -6.07 -34.66 -10.09
C PRO A 141 -6.83 -33.34 -10.31
N SER A 142 -8.17 -33.40 -10.44
CA SER A 142 -9.03 -32.24 -10.63
C SER A 142 -9.19 -31.38 -9.37
N GLU A 143 -9.08 -31.96 -8.17
CA GLU A 143 -9.22 -31.22 -6.90
C GLU A 143 -7.93 -30.47 -6.50
N ALA A 144 -6.78 -30.85 -7.06
CA ALA A 144 -5.53 -30.13 -6.83
C ALA A 144 -5.53 -28.72 -7.45
N ALA A 145 -6.30 -28.50 -8.53
CA ALA A 145 -6.45 -27.22 -9.21
C ALA A 145 -7.50 -26.30 -8.58
N ASP A 146 -8.47 -26.87 -7.85
CA ASP A 146 -9.56 -26.11 -7.19
C ASP A 146 -9.17 -25.60 -5.79
N ARG A 147 -7.96 -25.94 -5.31
CA ARG A 147 -7.27 -25.24 -4.21
C ARG A 147 -6.76 -23.85 -4.61
N CYS A 148 -7.46 -23.16 -5.50
CA CYS A 148 -7.44 -21.70 -5.48
C CYS A 148 -8.13 -21.29 -4.16
N VAL A 149 -7.35 -21.34 -3.07
CA VAL A 149 -7.68 -20.91 -1.73
C VAL A 149 -8.49 -19.63 -1.88
N ARG A 150 -9.73 -19.61 -1.36
CA ARG A 150 -10.52 -18.36 -1.35
C ARG A 150 -9.58 -17.25 -0.88
N PRO A 151 -9.36 -16.21 -1.67
CA PRO A 151 -8.34 -15.23 -1.34
C PRO A 151 -8.67 -14.67 0.04
N LEU A 152 -7.72 -14.79 0.96
CA LEU A 152 -7.78 -14.16 2.28
C LEU A 152 -8.05 -12.67 2.14
N ALA A 153 -8.59 -12.06 3.19
CA ALA A 153 -8.99 -10.66 3.20
C ALA A 153 -7.88 -9.68 2.81
N ASP A 154 -6.62 -10.05 3.02
CA ASP A 154 -5.42 -9.28 2.68
C ASP A 154 -4.68 -9.75 1.40
N SER A 155 -5.23 -10.69 0.64
CA SER A 155 -4.53 -11.29 -0.51
C SER A 155 -4.12 -10.30 -1.61
N PHE A 156 -4.80 -9.15 -1.66
CA PHE A 156 -4.49 -8.06 -2.60
C PHE A 156 -3.45 -7.07 -2.06
N LEU A 157 -3.13 -7.14 -0.76
CA LEU A 157 -2.11 -6.32 -0.12
C LEU A 157 -0.72 -6.92 -0.35
N ALA A 158 0.29 -6.05 -0.43
CA ALA A 158 1.67 -6.48 -0.37
C ALA A 158 1.94 -7.15 0.99
N PRO A 159 2.66 -8.27 1.06
CA PRO A 159 3.14 -8.82 2.32
C PRO A 159 3.92 -7.76 3.11
N VAL A 160 3.92 -7.82 4.45
CA VAL A 160 4.79 -6.92 5.22
C VAL A 160 6.23 -7.41 5.11
N ASP A 161 6.43 -8.69 5.44
CA ASP A 161 7.72 -9.35 5.51
C ASP A 161 8.44 -9.33 4.17
N LEU A 162 9.61 -8.69 4.19
CA LEU A 162 10.58 -8.60 3.11
C LEU A 162 11.84 -9.37 3.54
N ASN A 163 12.08 -10.51 2.90
CA ASN A 163 13.25 -11.34 3.18
C ASN A 163 14.38 -11.09 2.16
N GLU A 164 15.13 -10.01 2.35
CA GLU A 164 16.25 -9.66 1.46
C GLU A 164 17.46 -10.58 1.59
N ALA A 165 17.55 -11.37 2.67
CA ALA A 165 18.72 -12.22 2.93
C ALA A 165 18.84 -13.40 1.95
N ILE A 166 17.73 -13.79 1.33
CA ILE A 166 17.65 -14.97 0.45
C ILE A 166 17.26 -14.58 -0.98
N GLU A 167 16.62 -13.43 -1.18
CA GLU A 167 15.96 -13.08 -2.44
C GLU A 167 16.77 -12.16 -3.34
N LEU A 168 16.65 -12.40 -4.66
CA LEU A 168 17.25 -11.54 -5.68
C LEU A 168 16.61 -10.14 -5.70
N PRO A 169 17.37 -9.08 -6.05
CA PRO A 169 16.81 -7.77 -6.34
C PRO A 169 15.77 -7.84 -7.47
N GLY A 170 14.66 -7.10 -7.33
CA GLY A 170 13.54 -7.10 -8.29
C GLY A 170 12.22 -7.61 -7.69
N PRO A 171 11.11 -7.55 -8.45
CA PRO A 171 9.81 -8.02 -7.98
C PRO A 171 9.74 -9.55 -7.96
N GLN A 172 8.97 -10.11 -7.03
CA GLN A 172 8.54 -11.51 -7.04
C GLN A 172 7.10 -11.56 -7.52
N PRO A 173 6.80 -11.91 -8.79
CA PRO A 173 5.42 -11.90 -9.30
C PRO A 173 4.54 -12.90 -8.54
N SER A 174 3.34 -12.46 -8.15
CA SER A 174 2.40 -13.36 -7.49
C SER A 174 1.83 -14.37 -8.47
N PRO A 175 1.75 -15.67 -8.11
CA PRO A 175 1.05 -16.67 -8.91
C PRO A 175 -0.47 -16.48 -8.86
N CYS A 176 -0.96 -15.78 -7.83
CA CYS A 176 -2.36 -15.43 -7.67
C CYS A 176 -2.65 -14.09 -8.35
N ASP A 177 -3.77 -13.99 -9.07
CA ASP A 177 -4.21 -12.75 -9.73
C ASP A 177 -4.68 -11.65 -8.74
N THR A 178 -4.37 -11.78 -7.45
CA THR A 178 -4.80 -10.85 -6.40
C THR A 178 -3.86 -9.67 -6.21
N ARG A 179 -2.55 -9.82 -6.49
CA ARG A 179 -1.55 -8.75 -6.36
C ARG A 179 -0.43 -8.89 -7.37
N CYS A 180 0.31 -7.80 -7.59
CA CYS A 180 1.40 -7.77 -8.57
C CYS A 180 2.69 -8.44 -8.07
N SER A 181 2.95 -8.44 -6.76
CA SER A 181 4.18 -9.01 -6.20
C SER A 181 4.01 -9.53 -4.77
N ASP A 182 4.74 -10.60 -4.45
CA ASP A 182 4.81 -11.27 -3.14
C ASP A 182 6.06 -10.88 -2.32
N LYS A 183 6.89 -9.94 -2.80
CA LYS A 183 8.20 -9.64 -2.19
C LYS A 183 8.13 -9.01 -0.78
N GLY A 184 7.01 -8.38 -0.45
CA GLY A 184 6.87 -7.57 0.76
C GLY A 184 7.61 -6.23 0.72
N PHE A 185 7.61 -5.50 1.85
CA PHE A 185 8.12 -4.11 1.87
C PHE A 185 8.87 -3.68 3.15
N LEU A 186 8.93 -4.51 4.20
CA LEU A 186 9.65 -4.21 5.43
C LEU A 186 10.35 -5.46 5.99
N PRO A 187 11.56 -5.33 6.57
CA PRO A 187 12.29 -6.48 7.13
C PRO A 187 11.75 -6.93 8.50
N ILE A 188 10.43 -7.01 8.67
CA ILE A 188 9.74 -7.47 9.89
C ILE A 188 8.59 -8.40 9.53
N SER A 189 8.25 -9.30 10.45
CA SER A 189 7.06 -10.14 10.29
C SER A 189 5.78 -9.32 10.37
N ALA A 190 4.70 -9.84 9.78
CA ALA A 190 3.37 -9.23 9.91
C ALA A 190 2.90 -9.13 11.37
N ALA A 191 3.29 -10.08 12.23
CA ALA A 191 2.98 -10.06 13.65
C ALA A 191 3.68 -8.90 14.38
N GLU A 192 4.98 -8.72 14.16
CA GLU A 192 5.75 -7.60 14.73
C GLU A 192 5.22 -6.24 14.24
N TYR A 193 4.79 -6.17 12.97
CA TYR A 193 4.15 -4.96 12.44
C TYR A 193 2.85 -4.63 13.16
N LEU A 194 1.95 -5.61 13.35
CA LEU A 194 0.70 -5.40 14.07
C LEU A 194 0.92 -5.08 15.55
N GLU A 195 1.93 -5.68 16.20
CA GLU A 195 2.32 -5.34 17.57
C GLU A 195 2.79 -3.88 17.68
N LEU A 196 3.66 -3.44 16.78
CA LEU A 196 4.08 -2.03 16.72
C LEU A 196 2.89 -1.10 16.50
N LEU A 197 1.94 -1.51 15.66
CA LEU A 197 0.78 -0.72 15.30
C LEU A 197 -0.19 -0.55 16.48
N ASP A 198 -0.47 -1.64 17.23
CA ASP A 198 -1.24 -1.61 18.47
C ASP A 198 -0.53 -0.77 19.55
N TRP A 199 0.79 -0.95 19.72
CA TRP A 199 1.59 -0.13 20.62
C TRP A 199 1.48 1.36 20.28
N SER A 200 1.59 1.72 19.00
CA SER A 200 1.50 3.11 18.52
C SER A 200 0.10 3.70 18.70
N ALA A 201 -0.95 2.90 18.45
CA ALA A 201 -2.34 3.30 18.66
C ALA A 201 -2.63 3.63 20.13
N ARG A 202 -2.15 2.79 21.06
CA ARG A 202 -2.31 2.99 22.50
C ARG A 202 -1.61 4.25 23.00
N GLN A 203 -0.40 4.52 22.49
CA GLN A 203 0.36 5.70 22.87
C GLN A 203 -0.25 7.02 22.36
N SER A 204 -1.00 6.97 21.26
CA SER A 204 -1.63 8.16 20.65
C SER A 204 -2.98 8.51 21.29
N ALA A 205 -3.63 7.57 21.98
CA ALA A 205 -4.95 7.76 22.58
C ALA A 205 -4.85 8.20 24.05
N ALA A 206 -4.81 9.52 24.31
CA ALA A 206 -4.90 10.04 25.66
C ALA A 206 -6.20 9.57 26.35
N GLY A 207 -6.08 8.70 27.37
CA GLY A 207 -7.19 8.30 28.23
C GLY A 207 -7.96 7.03 27.85
N LYS A 208 -7.51 6.23 26.88
CA LYS A 208 -8.15 4.91 26.62
C LYS A 208 -7.72 3.84 27.63
N PRO A 209 -8.64 2.93 28.05
CA PRO A 209 -8.32 1.84 28.96
C PRO A 209 -7.45 0.78 28.29
N GLY A 210 -6.26 0.56 28.84
CA GLY A 210 -5.33 -0.48 28.41
C GLY A 210 -3.91 -0.18 28.88
N ARG A 211 -3.22 -1.17 29.44
CA ARG A 211 -1.80 -1.00 29.81
C ARG A 211 -0.99 -0.87 28.52
N THR A 212 -0.34 0.28 28.31
CA THR A 212 0.71 0.38 27.29
C THR A 212 1.77 -0.67 27.61
N PRO A 213 2.22 -1.48 26.63
CA PRO A 213 3.37 -2.32 26.84
C PRO A 213 4.56 -1.46 27.28
N ASP A 214 5.12 -1.74 28.46
CA ASP A 214 6.21 -0.96 29.04
C ASP A 214 7.50 -1.05 28.19
N ASN A 215 7.58 -2.08 27.34
CA ASN A 215 8.74 -2.35 26.50
C ASN A 215 8.61 -1.69 25.12
N LEU A 216 9.70 -1.06 24.68
CA LEU A 216 9.85 -0.52 23.33
C LEU A 216 9.85 -1.67 22.31
N PRO A 217 9.00 -1.64 21.27
CA PRO A 217 9.03 -2.65 20.22
C PRO A 217 10.44 -2.86 19.64
N PRO A 218 10.93 -4.12 19.49
CA PRO A 218 12.30 -4.41 19.06
C PRO A 218 12.71 -3.77 17.74
N ILE A 219 11.75 -3.60 16.83
CA ILE A 219 11.97 -2.94 15.54
C ILE A 219 12.42 -1.48 15.69
N LEU A 220 11.88 -0.74 16.67
CA LEU A 220 12.28 0.65 16.89
C LEU A 220 13.71 0.74 17.42
N ILE A 221 14.13 -0.23 18.26
CA ILE A 221 15.51 -0.34 18.71
C ILE A 221 16.44 -0.62 17.52
N ARG A 222 16.07 -1.57 16.65
CA ARG A 222 16.87 -1.94 15.47
C ARG A 222 17.05 -0.78 14.49
N LEU A 223 16.02 0.04 14.32
CA LEU A 223 16.03 1.25 13.47
C LEU A 223 16.63 2.48 14.17
N GLY A 224 17.03 2.38 15.44
CA GLY A 224 17.56 3.53 16.19
C GLY A 224 16.54 4.64 16.43
N LEU A 225 15.25 4.32 16.45
CA LEU A 225 14.17 5.29 16.65
C LEU A 225 13.74 5.33 18.13
N SER A 226 13.84 6.51 18.73
CA SER A 226 13.30 6.72 20.07
C SER A 226 11.75 6.75 20.05
N PRO A 227 11.09 6.42 21.17
CA PRO A 227 9.63 6.50 21.27
C PRO A 227 9.08 7.88 20.88
N THR A 228 9.75 8.96 21.29
CA THR A 228 9.32 10.33 21.03
C THR A 228 9.40 10.67 19.55
N VAL A 229 10.50 10.31 18.88
CA VAL A 229 10.65 10.51 17.43
C VAL A 229 9.62 9.69 16.66
N TRP A 230 9.44 8.42 17.04
CA TRP A 230 8.48 7.54 16.40
C TRP A 230 7.04 8.04 16.49
N LEU A 231 6.58 8.42 17.68
CA LEU A 231 5.21 8.90 17.86
C LEU A 231 4.95 10.18 17.07
N GLU A 232 5.94 11.07 16.98
CA GLU A 232 5.85 12.28 16.16
C GLU A 232 5.79 11.95 14.66
N LEU A 233 6.59 10.98 14.19
CA LEU A 233 6.57 10.51 12.79
C LEU A 233 5.19 9.96 12.42
N VAL A 234 4.62 9.11 13.27
CA VAL A 234 3.34 8.43 13.02
C VAL A 234 2.13 9.36 13.23
N ALA A 235 2.26 10.42 14.03
CA ALA A 235 1.19 11.41 14.19
C ALA A 235 1.17 12.43 13.04
N ASN A 236 2.34 12.87 12.59
CA ASN A 236 2.54 14.07 11.77
C ASN A 236 3.28 13.81 10.46
N PHE A 237 3.22 12.60 9.90
CA PHE A 237 4.01 12.19 8.72
C PHE A 237 3.90 13.17 7.54
N ASP A 238 2.68 13.54 7.14
CA ASP A 238 2.44 14.42 6.00
C ASP A 238 2.94 15.86 6.21
N ASP A 239 2.97 16.31 7.47
CA ASP A 239 3.48 17.62 7.86
C ASP A 239 5.01 17.62 7.90
N LEU A 240 5.64 16.51 8.30
CA LEU A 240 7.10 16.38 8.38
C LEU A 240 7.74 16.22 7.00
N PHE A 241 7.05 15.57 6.05
CA PHE A 241 7.60 15.24 4.74
C PHE A 241 6.80 15.86 3.59
N THR A 242 7.39 16.85 2.92
CA THR A 242 6.75 17.57 1.80
C THR A 242 7.20 17.10 0.43
N THR A 243 8.50 16.89 0.22
CA THR A 243 9.05 16.50 -1.08
C THR A 243 9.63 15.09 -1.13
N MET A 244 10.07 14.56 0.01
CA MET A 244 10.72 13.26 0.17
C MET A 244 10.63 12.87 1.64
N ALA A 245 10.30 11.61 1.91
CA ALA A 245 10.27 11.05 3.26
C ALA A 245 11.48 10.17 3.49
N GLY A 246 12.25 10.49 4.53
CA GLY A 246 13.53 9.87 4.83
C GLY A 246 14.20 10.51 6.04
N LEU A 247 15.17 9.82 6.62
CA LEU A 247 16.13 10.40 7.56
C LEU A 247 16.82 11.60 6.89
N PRO A 248 17.06 12.72 7.62
CA PRO A 248 17.66 13.92 7.04
C PRO A 248 18.98 13.65 6.31
N GLU A 249 19.80 12.76 6.86
CA GLU A 249 21.08 12.36 6.27
C GLU A 249 20.91 11.64 4.93
N ASN A 250 19.93 10.73 4.83
CA ASN A 250 19.60 10.00 3.60
C ASN A 250 19.06 10.96 2.53
N ILE A 251 18.25 11.94 2.92
CA ILE A 251 17.73 12.97 2.00
C ILE A 251 18.88 13.87 1.52
N ASP A 252 19.78 14.26 2.41
CA ASP A 252 20.93 15.14 2.11
C ASP A 252 21.95 14.51 1.14
N GLN A 253 21.94 13.18 0.98
CA GLN A 253 22.74 12.46 -0.02
C GLN A 253 22.11 12.48 -1.43
N ARG A 254 20.80 12.78 -1.55
CA ARG A 254 20.07 12.73 -2.82
C ARG A 254 19.99 14.09 -3.52
N ARG A 255 19.90 14.07 -4.85
CA ARG A 255 19.76 15.25 -5.70
C ARG A 255 18.63 15.07 -6.69
N GLY A 256 17.95 16.17 -7.05
CA GLY A 256 16.90 16.15 -8.06
C GLY A 256 17.47 15.76 -9.43
N LYS A 257 16.87 14.77 -10.09
CA LYS A 257 17.36 14.26 -11.40
C LYS A 257 17.38 15.32 -12.50
N GLN A 258 16.42 16.26 -12.49
CA GLN A 258 16.32 17.30 -13.51
C GLN A 258 17.13 18.56 -13.20
N THR A 259 17.19 18.97 -11.93
CA THR A 259 17.77 20.25 -11.52
C THR A 259 19.13 20.12 -10.85
N GLY A 260 19.52 18.92 -10.42
CA GLY A 260 20.72 18.66 -9.61
C GLY A 260 20.67 19.27 -8.20
N ARG A 261 19.57 19.93 -7.82
CA ARG A 261 19.46 20.62 -6.53
C ARG A 261 19.26 19.65 -5.37
N ARG A 262 19.67 20.09 -4.18
CA ARG A 262 19.39 19.41 -2.91
C ARG A 262 17.89 19.45 -2.62
N PHE A 263 17.38 18.39 -2.00
CA PHE A 263 16.03 18.40 -1.45
C PHE A 263 16.00 19.23 -0.16
N HIS A 264 14.91 19.96 0.03
CA HIS A 264 14.70 20.70 1.27
C HIS A 264 14.13 19.75 2.33
N VAL A 265 14.73 19.75 3.52
CA VAL A 265 14.22 19.06 4.70
C VAL A 265 13.75 20.13 5.67
N GLN A 266 12.53 19.99 6.18
CA GLN A 266 11.97 20.97 7.09
C GLN A 266 12.77 21.06 8.39
N LYS A 267 12.76 22.25 9.00
CA LYS A 267 13.45 22.49 10.27
C LYS A 267 12.92 21.57 11.38
N ARG A 268 11.58 21.43 11.50
CA ARG A 268 10.92 20.53 12.46
C ARG A 268 11.42 19.10 12.33
N THR A 269 11.51 18.58 11.11
CA THR A 269 12.02 17.23 10.83
C THR A 269 13.48 17.08 11.28
N ARG A 270 14.35 18.06 11.01
CA ARG A 270 15.74 18.03 11.47
C ARG A 270 15.85 18.06 12.99
N GLU A 271 15.09 18.95 13.63
CA GLU A 271 15.06 19.09 15.09
C GLU A 271 14.53 17.81 15.76
N LEU A 272 13.56 17.13 15.13
CA LEU A 272 13.03 15.87 15.61
C LEU A 272 14.10 14.77 15.65
N PHE A 273 14.79 14.55 14.54
CA PHE A 273 15.83 13.51 14.47
C PHE A 273 17.09 13.87 15.28
N ALA A 274 17.38 15.16 15.48
CA ALA A 274 18.48 15.60 16.34
C ALA A 274 18.24 15.30 17.83
N GLN A 275 17.00 15.07 18.27
CA GLN A 275 16.68 14.72 19.66
C GLN A 275 16.90 13.24 19.98
N ALA A 276 17.07 12.39 18.96
CA ALA A 276 17.31 10.95 19.12
C ALA A 276 18.80 10.56 19.04
N ALA A 277 19.68 11.49 18.66
CA ALA A 277 21.13 11.32 18.64
C ALA A 277 21.76 11.71 19.98
#